data_AF-A0A496Z882-F1
#
_entry.id   AF-A0A496Z882-F1
#
_cell.length_a   1.000
_cell.length_b   1.000
_cell.length_c   1.000
_cell.angle_alpha   90.00
_cell.angle_beta   90.00
_cell.angle_gamma   90.00
#
_symmetry.space_group_name_H-M   'P 1'
#
loop_
_entity.id
_entity.type
_entity.pdbx_description
1 polymer ?
#
loop_
_entity_poly.entity_id
_entity_poly.type
_entity_poly.pdbx_seq_one_letter_code
_entity_poly.pdbx_strand_id
1 'polypeptide(L)'
;MNDNISVLIVAPHMLKMVWGTVAPLLQMSEEVADKNTCSDVTKYIPKIESGEWKLISMIDGDKTVAVAIVMIDVAHNGVRSLIITSVGGSGVKLWGPKFMALCREIGRHEKCARLMTMVSRTGWIKLGKPYGWEEVHTTYTCDLGEQQ
;
A
#
# COMPACT_ATOMS: atom_id res chain seq x y z
N MET A 1 -20.34 15.03 3.44
CA MET A 1 -19.05 14.31 3.38
C MET A 1 -17.99 15.36 3.13
N ASN A 2 -16.86 15.35 3.85
CA ASN A 2 -15.76 16.25 3.54
C ASN A 2 -15.13 15.80 2.21
N ASP A 3 -15.44 16.51 1.12
CA ASP A 3 -14.92 16.21 -0.22
C ASP A 3 -13.43 16.55 -0.40
N ASN A 4 -12.79 17.10 0.63
CA ASN A 4 -11.47 17.70 0.55
C ASN A 4 -10.29 16.72 0.56
N ILE A 5 -10.54 15.42 0.68
CA ILE A 5 -9.46 14.44 0.57
C ILE A 5 -8.99 14.34 -0.87
N SER A 6 -7.70 14.59 -1.10
CA SER A 6 -7.00 14.28 -2.35
C SER A 6 -6.23 12.97 -2.21
N VAL A 7 -6.25 12.14 -3.26
CA VAL A 7 -5.43 10.92 -3.34
C VAL A 7 -4.54 11.04 -4.57
N LEU A 8 -3.23 11.05 -4.35
CA LEU A 8 -2.25 11.41 -5.38
C LEU A 8 -1.12 10.37 -5.41
N ILE A 9 -0.67 10.04 -6.61
CA ILE A 9 0.58 9.29 -6.80
C ILE A 9 1.73 10.29 -6.66
N VAL A 10 2.65 10.02 -5.74
CA VAL A 10 3.87 10.82 -5.58
C VAL A 10 4.84 10.43 -6.68
N ALA A 11 5.27 11.42 -7.48
CA ALA A 11 6.28 11.19 -8.51
C ALA A 11 7.63 10.85 -7.86
N PRO A 12 8.45 9.96 -8.44
CA PRO A 12 9.72 9.54 -7.84
C PRO A 12 10.65 10.69 -7.45
N HIS A 13 10.76 11.73 -8.29
CA HIS A 13 11.59 12.91 -8.02
C HIS A 13 11.13 13.76 -6.83
N MET A 14 9.86 13.63 -6.41
CA MET A 14 9.33 14.31 -5.22
C MET A 14 9.57 13.53 -3.93
N LEU A 15 10.03 12.27 -3.99
CA LEU A 15 10.12 11.39 -2.83
C LEU A 15 10.91 12.01 -1.69
N LYS A 16 12.09 12.57 -1.97
CA LYS A 16 12.96 13.21 -0.97
C LYS A 16 12.29 14.36 -0.24
N MET A 17 11.40 15.09 -0.91
CA MET A 17 10.67 16.22 -0.33
C MET A 17 9.58 15.75 0.64
N VAL A 18 8.86 14.67 0.29
CA VAL A 18 7.71 14.20 1.07
C VAL A 18 8.06 13.11 2.08
N TRP A 19 9.26 12.51 2.00
CA TRP A 19 9.64 11.35 2.80
C TRP A 19 9.52 11.60 4.31
N GLY A 20 9.97 12.75 4.78
CA GLY A 20 9.86 13.12 6.20
C GLY A 20 8.42 13.12 6.72
N THR A 21 7.44 13.37 5.86
CA THR A 21 6.01 13.33 6.19
C THR A 21 5.43 11.93 6.10
N VAL A 22 5.82 11.15 5.07
CA VAL A 22 5.21 9.84 4.81
C VAL A 22 5.84 8.69 5.59
N ALA A 23 7.14 8.74 5.88
CA ALA A 23 7.87 7.66 6.52
C ALA A 23 7.31 7.31 7.91
N PRO A 24 6.95 8.28 8.79
CA PRO A 24 6.36 7.95 10.08
C PRO A 24 5.03 7.19 9.95
N LEU A 25 4.20 7.53 8.96
CA LEU A 25 2.93 6.85 8.72
C LEU A 25 3.15 5.39 8.26
N LEU A 26 4.12 5.16 7.37
CA LEU A 26 4.51 3.82 6.95
C LEU A 26 5.10 3.03 8.11
N GLN A 27 5.95 3.64 8.94
CA GLN A 27 6.61 2.97 10.05
C GLN A 27 5.58 2.43 11.05
N MET A 28 4.58 3.25 11.39
CA MET A 28 3.44 2.81 12.22
C MET A 28 2.62 1.67 11.59
N SER A 29 2.66 1.52 10.26
CA SER A 29 2.03 0.38 9.58
C SER A 29 2.85 -0.89 9.80
N GLU A 30 4.14 -0.85 9.51
CA GLU A 30 5.07 -1.98 9.62
C GLU A 30 5.19 -2.50 11.05
N GLU A 31 5.30 -1.62 12.05
CA GLU A 31 5.39 -1.96 13.48
C GLU A 31 4.23 -2.85 13.97
N VAL A 32 3.04 -2.64 13.41
CA VAL A 32 1.85 -3.42 13.77
C VAL A 32 1.75 -4.70 12.95
N ALA A 33 2.23 -4.68 11.71
CA ALA A 33 2.20 -5.84 10.82
C ALA A 33 3.20 -6.91 11.28
N ASP A 34 4.35 -6.50 11.81
CA ASP A 34 5.40 -7.38 12.24
C ASP A 34 5.99 -6.92 13.58
N LYS A 35 5.40 -7.43 14.67
CA LYS A 35 5.83 -7.13 16.04
C LYS A 35 7.25 -7.60 16.36
N ASN A 36 7.81 -8.51 15.56
CA ASN A 36 9.09 -9.15 15.86
C ASN A 36 10.25 -8.58 15.04
N THR A 37 9.98 -7.98 13.88
CA THR A 37 11.05 -7.59 12.95
C THR A 37 11.06 -6.11 12.56
N CYS A 38 10.08 -5.31 13.01
CA CYS A 38 9.97 -3.84 12.84
C CYS A 38 10.74 -3.33 11.61
N SER A 39 10.21 -3.65 10.43
CA SER A 39 10.98 -3.49 9.20
C SER A 39 11.21 -2.01 8.88
N ASP A 40 12.46 -1.64 8.60
CA ASP A 40 12.82 -0.28 8.22
C ASP A 40 12.15 0.11 6.89
N VAL A 41 11.32 1.15 6.92
CA VAL A 41 10.60 1.67 5.76
C VAL A 41 11.53 2.28 4.70
N THR A 42 12.79 2.57 5.01
CA THR A 42 13.78 3.03 4.02
C THR A 42 14.03 2.01 2.91
N LYS A 43 13.74 0.72 3.16
CA LYS A 43 13.79 -0.35 2.14
C LYS A 43 12.94 -0.06 0.91
N TYR A 44 11.93 0.82 1.03
CA TYR A 44 11.03 1.21 -0.06
C TYR A 44 11.60 2.28 -0.99
N ILE A 45 12.52 3.11 -0.49
CA ILE A 45 13.07 4.26 -1.24
C ILE A 45 13.63 3.85 -2.60
N PRO A 46 14.59 2.90 -2.71
CA PRO A 46 15.20 2.58 -4.00
C PRO A 46 14.18 2.05 -5.03
N LYS A 47 13.13 1.35 -4.57
CA LYS A 47 12.07 0.80 -5.43
C LYS A 47 11.08 1.87 -5.91
N ILE A 48 10.84 2.88 -5.09
CA ILE A 48 10.02 4.03 -5.48
C ILE A 48 10.81 4.94 -6.42
N GLU A 49 12.09 5.18 -6.15
CA GLU A 49 12.98 5.99 -7.01
C GLU A 49 13.16 5.37 -8.39
N SER A 50 13.27 4.04 -8.48
CA SER A 50 13.34 3.32 -9.76
C SER A 50 12.01 3.31 -10.55
N GLY A 51 10.90 3.67 -9.90
CA GLY A 51 9.55 3.61 -10.48
C GLY A 51 8.93 2.21 -10.48
N GLU A 52 9.62 1.20 -9.95
CA GLU A 52 9.09 -0.16 -9.77
C GLU A 52 7.85 -0.12 -8.87
N TRP A 53 7.92 0.67 -7.80
CA TRP A 53 6.87 0.82 -6.80
C TRP A 53 6.30 2.24 -6.85
N LYS A 54 5.02 2.39 -6.50
CA LYS A 54 4.35 3.69 -6.45
C LYS A 54 3.99 4.03 -5.02
N LEU A 55 4.34 5.24 -4.60
CA LEU A 55 3.90 5.83 -3.35
C LEU A 55 2.62 6.64 -3.60
N ILE A 56 1.59 6.39 -2.81
CA ILE A 56 0.30 7.08 -2.89
C ILE A 56 0.07 7.82 -1.58
N SER A 57 -0.18 9.12 -1.67
CA SER A 57 -0.47 9.98 -0.52
C SER A 57 -1.94 10.35 -0.49
N MET A 58 -2.54 10.29 0.70
CA MET A 58 -3.89 10.76 0.98
C MET A 58 -3.77 12.03 1.82
N ILE A 59 -4.26 13.14 1.27
CA ILE A 59 -4.07 14.49 1.81
C ILE A 59 -5.42 15.09 2.18
N ASP A 60 -5.56 15.61 3.39
CA ASP A 60 -6.70 16.40 3.85
C ASP A 60 -6.23 17.86 4.03
N GLY A 61 -6.64 18.75 3.12
CA GLY A 61 -6.11 20.11 3.07
C GLY A 61 -4.62 20.14 2.76
N ASP A 62 -3.80 20.54 3.73
CA ASP A 62 -2.34 20.61 3.66
C ASP A 62 -1.64 19.42 4.34
N LYS A 63 -2.40 18.51 4.95
CA LYS A 63 -1.87 17.43 5.79
C LYS A 63 -2.01 16.07 5.12
N THR A 64 -0.89 15.35 5.01
CA THR A 64 -0.92 13.92 4.69
C THR A 64 -1.51 13.13 5.87
N VAL A 65 -2.66 12.51 5.66
CA VAL A 65 -3.39 11.74 6.68
C VAL A 65 -3.20 10.23 6.56
N ALA A 66 -2.82 9.77 5.36
CA ALA A 66 -2.46 8.39 5.10
C ALA A 66 -1.50 8.28 3.90
N VAL A 67 -0.88 7.12 3.79
CA VAL A 67 0.04 6.77 2.71
C VAL A 67 -0.04 5.28 2.42
N ALA A 68 0.05 4.91 1.15
CA ALA A 68 0.14 3.53 0.71
C ALA A 68 1.32 3.35 -0.25
N ILE A 69 1.84 2.12 -0.30
CA ILE A 69 2.77 1.66 -1.31
C ILE A 69 2.09 0.57 -2.11
N VAL A 70 2.21 0.67 -3.43
CA VAL A 70 1.71 -0.33 -4.37
C VAL A 70 2.79 -0.77 -5.35
N MET A 71 2.73 -2.02 -5.79
CA MET A 71 3.61 -2.58 -6.81
C MET A 71 2.85 -3.46 -7.79
N ILE A 72 3.41 -3.66 -8.98
CA ILE A 72 2.93 -4.67 -9.92
C ILE A 72 3.72 -5.95 -9.68
N ASP A 73 3.01 -7.03 -9.43
CA ASP A 73 3.55 -8.38 -9.38
C ASP A 73 3.12 -9.14 -10.64
N VAL A 74 4.02 -9.95 -11.18
CA VAL A 74 3.75 -10.79 -12.36
C VAL A 74 4.03 -12.23 -11.98
N ALA A 75 2.97 -13.01 -11.85
CA ALA A 75 3.09 -14.43 -11.54
C ALA A 75 3.78 -15.19 -12.69
N HIS A 76 4.29 -16.39 -12.38
CA HIS A 76 4.97 -17.26 -13.35
C HIS A 76 4.14 -17.57 -14.61
N ASN A 77 2.80 -17.54 -14.50
CA ASN A 77 1.87 -17.74 -15.60
C ASN A 77 1.54 -16.45 -16.38
N GLY A 78 2.26 -15.35 -16.10
CA GLY A 78 2.08 -14.04 -16.75
C GLY A 78 0.92 -13.21 -16.19
N VAL A 79 0.18 -13.70 -15.20
CA VAL A 79 -0.93 -12.94 -14.60
C VAL A 79 -0.36 -11.77 -13.78
N ARG A 80 -0.82 -10.56 -14.11
CA ARG A 80 -0.41 -9.32 -13.44
C ARG A 80 -1.37 -9.00 -12.29
N SER A 81 -0.82 -8.61 -11.14
CA SER A 81 -1.57 -8.18 -9.96
C SER A 81 -1.05 -6.84 -9.45
N LEU A 82 -1.95 -5.93 -9.09
CA LEU A 82 -1.58 -4.74 -8.31
C LEU A 82 -1.63 -5.13 -6.84
N ILE A 83 -0.50 -5.02 -6.14
CA ILE A 83 -0.39 -5.38 -4.72
C ILE A 83 -0.23 -4.10 -3.90
N ILE A 84 -1.10 -3.91 -2.90
CA ILE A 84 -0.91 -2.94 -1.82
C ILE A 84 -0.01 -3.61 -0.77
N THR A 85 1.24 -3.15 -0.69
CA THR A 85 2.27 -3.80 0.15
C THR A 85 2.28 -3.23 1.56
N SER A 86 2.09 -1.92 1.69
CA SER A 86 2.05 -1.23 2.98
C SER A 86 1.06 -0.09 2.92
N VAL A 87 0.38 0.16 4.03
CA VAL A 87 -0.53 1.28 4.14
C VAL A 87 -0.70 1.76 5.58
N GLY A 88 -0.33 3.01 5.81
CA GLY A 88 -0.34 3.65 7.10
C GLY A 88 -1.22 4.89 7.14
N GLY A 89 -1.71 5.25 8.32
CA GLY A 89 -2.53 6.44 8.54
C GLY A 89 -3.83 6.16 9.29
N SER A 90 -4.68 7.18 9.36
CA SER A 90 -5.94 7.14 10.10
C SER A 90 -7.10 7.66 9.26
N GLY A 91 -8.34 7.43 9.69
CA GLY A 91 -9.52 7.95 8.98
C GLY A 91 -9.84 7.26 7.66
N VAL A 92 -9.59 5.94 7.54
CA VAL A 92 -9.81 5.14 6.31
C VAL A 92 -11.19 5.32 5.66
N LYS A 93 -12.24 5.60 6.44
CA LYS A 93 -13.58 5.88 5.90
C LYS A 93 -13.63 7.12 5.00
N LEU A 94 -12.75 8.09 5.24
CA LEU A 94 -12.70 9.36 4.52
C LEU A 94 -11.98 9.22 3.17
N TRP A 95 -10.80 8.60 3.16
CA TRP A 95 -9.96 8.50 1.96
C TRP A 95 -10.04 7.15 1.24
N GLY A 96 -10.49 6.10 1.91
CA GLY A 96 -10.53 4.73 1.41
C GLY A 96 -11.25 4.57 0.07
N PRO A 97 -12.47 5.12 -0.12
CA PRO A 97 -13.16 5.02 -1.40
C PRO A 97 -12.39 5.61 -2.59
N LYS A 98 -11.81 6.81 -2.43
CA LYS A 98 -11.00 7.46 -3.48
C LYS A 98 -9.72 6.68 -3.77
N PHE A 99 -9.06 6.18 -2.73
CA PHE A 99 -7.88 5.32 -2.87
C PHE A 99 -8.19 4.03 -3.62
N MET A 100 -9.30 3.36 -3.30
CA MET A 100 -9.73 2.15 -3.97
C MET A 100 -10.07 2.39 -5.45
N ALA A 101 -10.67 3.53 -5.77
CA ALA A 101 -10.91 3.95 -7.15
C ALA A 101 -9.59 4.12 -7.91
N LEU A 102 -8.63 4.85 -7.35
CA LEU A 102 -7.30 5.04 -7.94
C LEU A 102 -6.57 3.71 -8.17
N CYS A 103 -6.56 2.81 -7.18
CA CYS A 103 -5.94 1.49 -7.33
C CYS A 103 -6.57 0.68 -8.47
N ARG A 104 -7.90 0.76 -8.66
CA ARG A 104 -8.56 0.10 -9.80
C ARG A 104 -8.16 0.72 -11.14
N GLU A 105 -7.98 2.03 -11.20
CA GLU A 105 -7.50 2.72 -12.40
C GLU A 105 -6.07 2.34 -12.73
N ILE A 106 -5.17 2.34 -11.75
CA ILE A 106 -3.79 1.85 -11.90
C ILE A 106 -3.80 0.41 -12.39
N GLY A 107 -4.56 -0.47 -11.73
CA GLY A 107 -4.64 -1.88 -12.11
C GLY A 107 -5.14 -2.06 -13.55
N ARG A 108 -6.15 -1.31 -14.00
CA ARG A 108 -6.62 -1.36 -15.39
C ARG A 108 -5.58 -0.87 -16.39
N HIS A 109 -4.93 0.27 -16.09
CA HIS A 109 -3.86 0.82 -16.93
C HIS A 109 -2.70 -0.17 -17.08
N GLU A 110 -2.31 -0.81 -15.98
CA GLU A 110 -1.23 -1.80 -15.91
C GLU A 110 -1.67 -3.21 -16.33
N LYS A 111 -2.89 -3.38 -16.85
CA LYS A 111 -3.45 -4.66 -17.30
C LYS A 111 -3.40 -5.75 -16.22
N CYS A 112 -3.59 -5.37 -14.96
CA CYS A 112 -3.71 -6.29 -13.85
C CYS A 112 -5.06 -7.01 -13.90
N ALA A 113 -5.03 -8.32 -13.69
CA ALA A 113 -6.22 -9.12 -13.52
C ALA A 113 -6.79 -9.02 -12.10
N ARG A 114 -5.96 -8.65 -11.12
CA ARG A 114 -6.31 -8.66 -9.70
C ARG A 114 -5.73 -7.45 -8.96
N LEU A 115 -6.45 -7.02 -7.93
CA LEU A 115 -5.98 -6.11 -6.89
C LEU A 115 -5.89 -6.91 -5.61
N MET A 116 -4.74 -6.92 -4.98
CA MET A 116 -4.43 -7.69 -3.78
C MET A 116 -3.88 -6.80 -2.68
N THR A 117 -4.01 -7.24 -1.45
CA THR A 117 -3.26 -6.70 -0.32
C THR A 117 -2.74 -7.85 0.52
N MET A 118 -1.61 -7.63 1.18
CA MET A 118 -1.18 -8.50 2.29
C MET A 118 -1.54 -7.87 3.66
N VAL A 119 -2.20 -6.71 3.65
CA VAL A 119 -2.58 -5.98 4.86
C VAL A 119 -3.79 -6.67 5.53
N SER A 120 -3.54 -7.27 6.68
CA SER A 120 -4.52 -8.09 7.43
C SER A 120 -5.38 -7.30 8.43
N ARG A 121 -5.32 -5.95 8.46
CA ARG A 121 -6.11 -5.19 9.44
C ARG A 121 -7.60 -5.25 9.10
N THR A 122 -8.42 -5.56 10.10
CA THR A 122 -9.89 -5.70 10.00
C THR A 122 -10.60 -4.50 9.37
N GLY A 123 -10.05 -3.29 9.53
CA GLY A 123 -10.56 -2.08 8.89
C GLY A 123 -10.52 -2.14 7.36
N TRP A 124 -9.47 -2.73 6.79
CA TRP A 124 -9.31 -2.92 5.34
C TRP A 124 -10.26 -3.97 4.78
N ILE A 125 -10.44 -5.07 5.50
CA ILE A 125 -11.38 -6.12 5.10
C ILE A 125 -12.81 -5.54 5.03
N LYS A 126 -13.22 -4.77 6.04
CA LYS A 126 -14.53 -4.11 6.06
C LYS A 126 -14.68 -3.09 4.93
N LEU A 127 -13.63 -2.33 4.62
CA LEU A 127 -13.63 -1.38 3.50
C LEU A 127 -13.70 -2.09 2.15
N GLY A 128 -13.02 -3.23 1.98
CA GLY A 128 -12.90 -3.96 0.73
C GLY A 128 -14.15 -4.74 0.34
N LYS A 129 -14.97 -5.19 1.30
CA LYS A 129 -16.18 -6.00 1.04
C LYS A 129 -17.12 -5.40 -0.02
N PRO A 130 -17.53 -4.11 0.05
CA PRO A 130 -18.34 -3.47 -1.01
C PRO A 130 -17.68 -3.47 -2.40
N TYR A 131 -16.37 -3.64 -2.47
CA TYR A 131 -15.59 -3.67 -3.71
C TYR A 131 -15.30 -5.09 -4.21
N GLY A 132 -15.95 -6.11 -3.64
CA GLY A 132 -15.79 -7.51 -4.04
C GLY A 132 -14.49 -8.14 -3.55
N TRP A 133 -13.89 -7.60 -2.49
CA TRP A 133 -12.71 -8.23 -1.89
C TRP A 133 -13.11 -9.48 -1.14
N GLU A 134 -12.39 -10.56 -1.43
CA GLU A 134 -12.53 -11.85 -0.77
C GLU A 134 -11.27 -12.14 0.02
N GLU A 135 -11.46 -12.76 1.20
CA GLU A 135 -10.35 -13.24 2.00
C GLU A 135 -9.85 -14.56 1.41
N VAL A 136 -8.64 -14.53 0.87
CA VAL A 136 -7.97 -15.72 0.33
C VAL A 136 -6.89 -16.12 1.33
N HIS A 137 -7.19 -17.07 2.21
CA HIS A 137 -6.17 -17.67 3.05
C HIS A 137 -5.54 -18.87 2.34
N THR A 138 -4.20 -18.92 2.29
CA THR A 138 -3.42 -19.90 3.05
C THR A 138 -1.93 -19.55 2.95
N THR A 139 -1.30 -19.14 4.05
CA THR A 139 0.16 -18.96 4.15
C THR A 139 0.71 -20.09 5.02
N TYR A 140 1.60 -20.91 4.48
CA TYR A 140 2.36 -21.90 5.24
C TYR A 140 3.80 -21.39 5.38
N THR A 141 4.29 -21.30 6.61
CA THR A 141 5.67 -20.94 6.92
C THR A 141 6.42 -22.17 7.42
N CYS A 142 7.60 -22.43 6.86
CA CYS A 142 8.54 -23.43 7.36
C CYS A 142 9.85 -22.70 7.67
N ASP A 143 10.31 -22.81 8.92
CA ASP A 143 11.61 -22.28 9.33
C ASP A 143 12.72 -23.18 8.77
N LEU A 144 13.67 -22.58 8.04
CA LEU A 144 14.76 -23.29 7.38
C LEU A 144 16.08 -23.22 8.17
N GLY A 145 16.09 -22.60 9.36
CA GLY A 145 17.30 -22.38 10.16
C GLY A 145 18.15 -21.20 9.66
N GLU A 146 19.13 -20.79 10.49
CA GLU A 146 20.03 -19.66 10.19
C GLU A 146 20.94 -19.97 9.00
N GLN A 147 21.02 -19.07 8.02
CA GLN A 147 22.06 -19.13 6.99
C GLN A 147 23.41 -18.76 7.61
N GLN A 148 24.32 -19.74 7.69
CA GLN A 148 25.72 -19.53 8.09
C GLN A 148 26.52 -18.77 7.04
#